data_AF-A0ABD1F6I9-F1
#
_entry.id   AF-A0ABD1F6I9-F1
#
_cell.length_a   1.000
_cell.length_b   1.000
_cell.length_c   1.000
_cell.angle_alpha   90.00
_cell.angle_beta   90.00
_cell.angle_gamma   90.00
#
_symmetry.space_group_name_H-M   'P 1'
#
loop_
_entity.id
_entity.type
_entity.pdbx_description
1 polymer ?
#
loop_
_entity_poly.entity_id
_entity_poly.type
_entity_poly.pdbx_seq_one_letter_code
_entity_poly.pdbx_strand_id
1 'polypeptide(L)'
;MVRYLTITDGNISRIDGEFAKHSRVSCLNLSSNHINTIEDRALGTLYNLSILDLSYNNLTEVPSVRKESVTLDISNNSNLICSKLKDTLVSRPEIIFNNENNTFCITSRDFVWFQTAETLPFSQVKAVHELQKNCYHNCTCETYRLNLSQGKLPTFEVAMNCSGKEFLSLPIPLPDNTIMLDVSNNNITSIKELSDPSYQNLRHFIADNNKISSIQPLEGTKFISNFETLSLQRNHIKILETYVLDNIQFERNYNQRKVKLGFNKLQCDCNTMKLKVWLLSKINHIPDHDDIKCYDLNVKVIELDAGKMCQDPQQWTDYIYYIIGVEVVLLVVLISKVTYDYWIFKSSGYLPWPANKMPRLPCDWLCE
;
A
#
# COMPACT_ATOMS: atom_id res chain seq x y z
N MET A 1 -0.34 -5.67 64.13
CA MET A 1 0.48 -5.29 62.97
C MET A 1 -0.40 -5.40 61.73
N VAL A 2 -0.61 -4.30 61.02
CA VAL A 2 -1.58 -4.21 59.92
C VAL A 2 -1.04 -4.92 58.68
N ARG A 3 -1.85 -5.82 58.09
CA ARG A 3 -1.56 -6.50 56.81
C ARG A 3 -2.38 -5.97 55.65
N TYR A 4 -3.56 -5.42 55.95
CA TYR A 4 -4.51 -4.86 55.01
C TYR A 4 -4.78 -3.44 55.44
N LEU A 5 -4.52 -2.48 54.57
CA LEU A 5 -4.80 -1.07 54.81
C LEU A 5 -5.68 -0.57 53.66
N THR A 6 -6.88 -0.11 54.01
CA THR A 6 -7.86 0.41 53.05
C THR A 6 -8.25 1.82 53.48
N ILE A 7 -8.09 2.78 52.57
CA ILE A 7 -8.52 4.16 52.74
C ILE A 7 -9.16 4.59 51.42
N THR A 8 -10.47 4.41 51.30
CA THR A 8 -11.26 4.74 50.10
C THR A 8 -12.25 5.86 50.38
N ASP A 9 -12.81 6.43 49.31
CA ASP A 9 -13.89 7.42 49.37
C ASP A 9 -13.50 8.68 50.19
N GLY A 10 -12.21 9.01 50.15
CA GLY A 10 -11.61 10.13 50.87
C GLY A 10 -11.25 11.30 49.96
N ASN A 11 -10.62 12.31 50.54
CA ASN A 11 -10.13 13.51 49.84
C ASN A 11 -8.59 13.56 49.80
N ILE A 12 -7.93 12.40 49.76
CA ILE A 12 -6.47 12.34 49.73
C ILE A 12 -6.00 12.76 48.34
N SER A 13 -5.15 13.79 48.27
CA SER A 13 -4.60 14.29 47.00
C SER A 13 -3.11 13.97 46.80
N ARG A 14 -2.40 13.68 47.89
CA ARG A 14 -0.95 13.45 47.89
C ARG A 14 -0.57 12.39 48.92
N ILE A 15 0.48 11.63 48.60
CA ILE A 15 1.16 10.73 49.54
C ILE A 15 2.62 11.16 49.62
N ASP A 16 3.00 11.74 50.75
CA ASP A 16 4.34 12.24 51.02
C ASP A 16 4.99 11.42 52.17
N GLY A 17 6.32 11.41 52.24
CA GLY A 17 7.08 10.70 53.28
C GLY A 17 7.31 9.22 52.96
N GLU A 18 7.46 8.37 53.97
CA GLU A 18 7.69 6.92 53.82
C GLU A 18 6.86 6.12 54.84
N PHE A 19 6.34 4.95 54.46
CA PHE A 19 5.80 4.00 55.45
C PHE A 19 6.92 3.51 56.38
N ALA A 20 6.55 3.10 57.60
CA ALA A 20 7.50 2.58 58.59
C ALA A 20 8.36 1.44 58.01
N LYS A 21 9.68 1.46 58.28
CA LYS A 21 10.73 0.60 57.68
C LYS A 21 10.56 -0.93 57.83
N HIS A 22 9.48 -1.41 58.45
CA HIS A 22 9.14 -2.83 58.61
C HIS A 22 7.64 -3.09 58.46
N SER A 23 6.99 -2.35 57.56
CA SER A 23 5.57 -2.51 57.30
C SER A 23 5.25 -3.95 56.86
N ARG A 24 4.25 -4.55 57.49
CA ARG A 24 3.72 -5.88 57.12
C ARG A 24 2.54 -5.80 56.17
N VAL A 25 2.25 -4.61 55.64
CA VAL A 25 1.16 -4.39 54.69
C VAL A 25 1.44 -5.20 53.42
N SER A 26 0.49 -6.06 53.09
CA SER A 26 0.48 -6.90 51.90
C SER A 26 -0.59 -6.46 50.90
N CYS A 27 -1.68 -5.85 51.39
CA CYS A 27 -2.70 -5.23 50.56
C CYS A 27 -2.89 -3.77 50.97
N LEU A 28 -2.68 -2.85 50.04
CA LEU A 28 -2.91 -1.42 50.20
C LEU A 28 -3.96 -0.97 49.18
N ASN A 29 -5.12 -0.54 49.66
CA ASN A 29 -6.18 -0.01 48.83
C ASN A 29 -6.38 1.48 49.14
N LEU A 30 -6.14 2.32 48.14
CA LEU A 30 -6.26 3.77 48.16
C LEU A 30 -7.17 4.27 47.02
N SER A 31 -8.07 3.42 46.52
CA SER A 31 -8.97 3.78 45.43
C SER A 31 -10.00 4.83 45.82
N SER A 32 -10.66 5.44 44.83
CA SER A 32 -11.71 6.45 45.03
C SER A 32 -11.25 7.61 45.92
N ASN A 33 -10.09 8.19 45.60
CA ASN A 33 -9.57 9.40 46.22
C ASN A 33 -9.25 10.44 45.11
N HIS A 34 -8.43 11.45 45.41
CA HIS A 34 -7.99 12.47 44.45
C HIS A 34 -6.47 12.49 44.26
N ILE A 35 -5.82 11.34 44.46
CA ILE A 35 -4.36 11.24 44.48
C ILE A 35 -3.82 11.57 43.10
N ASN A 36 -3.01 12.61 43.03
CA ASN A 36 -2.33 13.02 41.80
C ASN A 36 -0.80 12.91 41.89
N THR A 37 -0.25 12.93 43.11
CA THR A 37 1.18 12.90 43.38
C THR A 37 1.48 11.86 44.45
N ILE A 38 2.42 10.97 44.18
CA ILE A 38 2.99 10.02 45.13
C ILE A 38 4.50 10.22 45.07
N GLU A 39 5.12 10.55 46.20
CA GLU A 39 6.58 10.73 46.27
C GLU A 39 7.31 9.41 45.95
N ASP A 40 8.44 9.46 45.24
CA ASP A 40 9.18 8.28 44.73
C ASP A 40 9.50 7.21 45.79
N ARG A 41 9.62 7.62 47.05
CA ARG A 41 9.95 6.75 48.18
C ARG A 41 8.77 6.40 49.06
N ALA A 42 7.60 7.00 48.84
CA ALA A 42 6.41 6.78 49.66
C ALA A 42 6.07 5.30 49.79
N LEU A 43 6.09 4.56 48.69
CA LEU A 43 5.80 3.12 48.67
C LEU A 43 7.05 2.24 48.73
N GLY A 44 8.24 2.84 48.83
CA GLY A 44 9.53 2.15 48.71
C GLY A 44 9.85 1.19 49.87
N THR A 45 9.25 1.40 51.04
CA THR A 45 9.46 0.58 52.25
C THR A 45 8.47 -0.58 52.38
N LEU A 46 7.51 -0.71 51.46
CA LEU A 46 6.47 -1.75 51.46
C LEU A 46 6.98 -3.06 50.80
N TYR A 47 7.99 -3.69 51.40
CA TYR A 47 8.63 -4.92 50.86
C TYR A 47 7.71 -6.16 50.82
N ASN A 48 6.62 -6.14 51.58
CA ASN A 48 5.64 -7.23 51.67
C ASN A 48 4.39 -7.00 50.81
N LEU A 49 4.33 -5.88 50.08
CA LEU A 49 3.19 -5.54 49.24
C LEU A 49 2.98 -6.59 48.16
N SER A 50 1.73 -6.97 47.95
CA SER A 50 1.30 -7.92 46.93
C SER A 50 0.21 -7.33 46.07
N ILE A 51 -0.68 -6.52 46.67
CA ILE A 51 -1.80 -5.86 45.98
C ILE A 51 -1.76 -4.37 46.30
N LEU A 52 -1.79 -3.54 45.26
CA LEU A 52 -1.91 -2.09 45.33
C LEU A 52 -3.08 -1.65 44.45
N ASP A 53 -4.11 -1.10 45.08
CA ASP A 53 -5.25 -0.52 44.36
C ASP A 53 -5.19 1.01 44.46
N LEU A 54 -5.00 1.65 43.31
CA LEU A 54 -4.97 3.09 43.08
C LEU A 54 -5.99 3.50 42.01
N SER A 55 -7.01 2.66 41.78
CA SER A 55 -8.08 2.95 40.82
C SER A 55 -8.89 4.19 41.23
N TYR A 56 -9.56 4.84 40.27
CA TYR A 56 -10.40 6.02 40.52
C TYR A 56 -9.65 7.14 41.28
N ASN A 57 -8.46 7.48 40.79
CA ASN A 57 -7.65 8.59 41.28
C ASN A 57 -7.30 9.54 40.13
N ASN A 58 -6.35 10.44 40.35
CA ASN A 58 -5.92 11.44 39.37
C ASN A 58 -4.42 11.33 39.02
N LEU A 59 -3.89 10.09 38.99
CA LEU A 59 -2.48 9.83 38.74
C LEU A 59 -2.06 10.26 37.34
N THR A 60 -0.81 10.72 37.23
CA THR A 60 -0.18 11.06 35.95
C THR A 60 0.84 10.00 35.51
N GLU A 61 1.30 9.15 36.43
CA GLU A 61 2.27 8.09 36.20
C GLU A 61 2.08 6.94 37.19
N VAL A 62 2.70 5.79 36.90
CA VAL A 62 2.70 4.65 37.79
C VAL A 62 3.70 4.91 38.92
N PRO A 63 3.31 4.76 40.20
CA PRO A 63 4.22 5.04 41.30
C PRO A 63 5.35 4.00 41.42
N SER A 64 6.49 4.46 41.91
CA SER A 64 7.65 3.62 42.18
C SER A 64 7.40 2.65 43.34
N VAL A 65 7.33 1.35 43.04
CA VAL A 65 7.21 0.27 44.04
C VAL A 65 8.46 -0.60 44.00
N ARG A 66 9.08 -0.81 45.15
CA ARG A 66 10.36 -1.55 45.26
C ARG A 66 10.21 -3.08 45.19
N LYS A 67 9.03 -3.60 45.52
CA LYS A 67 8.73 -5.04 45.44
C LYS A 67 8.80 -5.52 43.99
N GLU A 68 9.48 -6.64 43.72
CA GLU A 68 9.65 -7.19 42.36
C GLU A 68 8.31 -7.43 41.65
N SER A 69 7.44 -8.29 42.21
CA SER A 69 6.12 -8.58 41.65
C SER A 69 5.00 -8.02 42.55
N VAL A 70 4.13 -7.21 41.96
CA VAL A 70 2.97 -6.60 42.61
C VAL A 70 1.80 -6.58 41.63
N THR A 71 0.60 -6.88 42.12
CA THR A 71 -0.65 -6.67 41.40
C THR A 71 -1.10 -5.23 41.61
N LEU A 72 -1.22 -4.48 40.51
CA LEU A 72 -1.49 -3.05 40.51
C LEU A 72 -2.79 -2.76 39.76
N ASP A 73 -3.72 -2.06 40.40
CA ASP A 73 -4.87 -1.45 39.73
C ASP A 73 -4.69 0.06 39.65
N ILE A 74 -4.68 0.59 38.43
CA ILE A 74 -4.62 2.04 38.12
C ILE A 74 -5.77 2.44 37.19
N SER A 75 -6.80 1.61 37.08
CA SER A 75 -7.95 1.89 36.23
C SER A 75 -8.65 3.19 36.63
N ASN A 76 -9.33 3.82 35.67
CA ASN A 76 -10.05 5.08 35.88
C ASN A 76 -9.18 6.24 36.41
N ASN A 77 -7.88 6.27 36.10
CA ASN A 77 -7.03 7.45 36.24
C ASN A 77 -6.97 8.20 34.90
N SER A 78 -7.66 9.33 34.79
CA SER A 78 -7.86 10.02 33.49
C SER A 78 -6.65 10.78 32.97
N ASN A 79 -5.64 11.03 33.81
CA ASN A 79 -4.49 11.89 33.49
C ASN A 79 -3.17 11.12 33.32
N LEU A 80 -3.21 9.79 33.28
CA LEU A 80 -2.01 8.96 33.09
C LEU A 80 -1.33 9.30 31.75
N ILE A 81 -0.02 9.50 31.75
CA ILE A 81 0.72 9.82 30.53
C ILE A 81 1.19 8.52 29.85
N CYS A 82 0.83 8.34 28.57
CA CYS A 82 1.13 7.09 27.85
C CYS A 82 2.62 6.79 27.73
N SER A 83 3.49 7.80 27.57
CA SER A 83 4.95 7.59 27.50
C SER A 83 5.50 7.01 28.81
N LYS A 84 5.10 7.59 29.95
CA LYS A 84 5.50 7.10 31.28
C LYS A 84 4.96 5.70 31.58
N LEU A 85 3.73 5.42 31.15
CA LEU A 85 3.13 4.10 31.28
C LEU A 85 3.88 3.06 30.43
N LYS A 86 4.25 3.42 29.20
CA LYS A 86 5.11 2.59 28.34
C LYS A 86 6.49 2.34 28.97
N ASP A 87 7.13 3.37 29.52
CA ASP A 87 8.43 3.25 30.20
C ASP A 87 8.34 2.32 31.42
N THR A 88 7.22 2.35 32.13
CA THR A 88 6.94 1.41 33.24
C THR A 88 6.85 -0.03 32.74
N LEU A 89 6.16 -0.29 31.63
CA LEU A 89 6.10 -1.64 31.03
C LEU A 89 7.48 -2.16 30.62
N VAL A 90 8.37 -1.28 30.16
CA VAL A 90 9.74 -1.62 29.78
C VAL A 90 10.62 -1.88 31.01
N SER A 91 10.57 -1.00 32.01
CA SER A 91 11.44 -1.06 33.19
C SER A 91 10.97 -2.05 34.26
N ARG A 92 9.67 -2.38 34.29
CA ARG A 92 9.03 -3.19 35.33
C ARG A 92 8.05 -4.22 34.73
N PRO A 93 8.54 -5.18 33.91
CA PRO A 93 7.70 -6.19 33.28
C PRO A 93 7.02 -7.16 34.28
N GLU A 94 7.50 -7.22 35.52
CA GLU A 94 7.00 -8.08 36.59
C GLU A 94 5.69 -7.57 37.25
N ILE A 95 5.26 -6.35 36.94
CA ILE A 95 4.01 -5.76 37.46
C ILE A 95 2.82 -6.39 36.73
N ILE A 96 1.86 -6.89 37.50
CA ILE A 96 0.61 -7.46 36.98
C ILE A 96 -0.46 -6.37 37.07
N PHE A 97 -0.90 -5.85 35.94
CA PHE A 97 -1.95 -4.84 35.90
C PHE A 97 -3.34 -5.49 35.96
N ASN A 98 -4.18 -5.01 36.87
CA ASN A 98 -5.60 -5.37 36.93
C ASN A 98 -6.46 -4.38 36.14
N ASN A 99 -7.66 -4.81 35.76
CA ASN A 99 -8.67 -3.96 35.11
C ASN A 99 -8.15 -3.19 33.89
N GLU A 100 -7.35 -3.85 33.06
CA GLU A 100 -6.70 -3.29 31.88
C GLU A 100 -7.66 -2.61 30.89
N ASN A 101 -8.86 -3.17 30.73
CA ASN A 101 -9.90 -2.62 29.85
C ASN A 101 -10.41 -1.25 30.30
N ASN A 102 -10.25 -0.91 31.58
CA ASN A 102 -10.66 0.35 32.18
C ASN A 102 -9.46 1.27 32.46
N THR A 103 -8.27 0.90 31.98
CA THR A 103 -7.06 1.72 32.11
C THR A 103 -6.83 2.46 30.80
N PHE A 104 -6.71 3.78 30.91
CA PHE A 104 -6.50 4.69 29.79
C PHE A 104 -5.37 5.65 30.10
N CYS A 105 -4.74 6.21 29.08
CA CYS A 105 -3.72 7.22 29.20
C CYS A 105 -3.90 8.29 28.14
N ILE A 106 -3.35 9.47 28.37
CA ILE A 106 -3.29 10.58 27.42
C ILE A 106 -1.93 10.60 26.72
N THR A 107 -1.94 10.89 25.42
CA THR A 107 -0.70 11.14 24.67
C THR A 107 0.02 12.37 25.21
N SER A 108 1.35 12.31 25.35
CA SER A 108 2.14 13.47 25.80
C SER A 108 2.02 14.62 24.79
N ARG A 109 2.08 15.86 25.27
CA ARG A 109 1.98 17.09 24.47
C ARG A 109 3.17 17.34 23.52
N ASP A 110 4.09 16.37 23.42
CA ASP A 110 5.32 16.47 22.61
C ASP A 110 5.06 16.35 21.10
N PHE A 111 3.82 16.02 20.68
CA PHE A 111 3.40 16.13 19.29
C PHE A 111 2.92 17.56 18.97
N VAL A 112 3.88 18.40 18.58
CA VAL A 112 3.80 19.88 18.46
C VAL A 112 2.78 20.44 17.43
N TRP A 113 1.94 19.62 16.79
CA TRP A 113 1.08 20.08 15.69
C TRP A 113 -0.40 20.29 16.05
N PHE A 114 -0.93 19.68 17.12
CA PHE A 114 -2.30 19.96 17.62
C PHE A 114 -2.41 19.85 19.14
N GLN A 115 -3.15 20.76 19.79
CA GLN A 115 -3.41 20.76 21.24
C GLN A 115 -4.54 19.79 21.66
N THR A 116 -4.57 18.58 21.11
CA THR A 116 -5.56 17.56 21.49
C THR A 116 -4.82 16.38 22.13
N ALA A 117 -4.92 16.27 23.44
CA ALA A 117 -4.51 15.06 24.15
C ALA A 117 -5.55 13.98 23.85
N GLU A 118 -5.14 12.90 23.19
CA GLU A 118 -6.01 11.80 22.83
C GLU A 118 -5.92 10.71 23.89
N THR A 119 -7.07 10.18 24.28
CA THR A 119 -7.17 9.09 25.25
C THR A 119 -6.94 7.76 24.54
N LEU A 120 -5.90 7.04 24.96
CA LEU A 120 -5.53 5.72 24.47
C LEU A 120 -5.85 4.65 25.52
N PRO A 121 -6.44 3.51 25.11
CA PRO A 121 -6.61 2.38 26.00
C PRO A 121 -5.25 1.72 26.27
N PHE A 122 -5.12 1.09 27.43
CA PHE A 122 -3.89 0.41 27.84
C PHE A 122 -3.44 -0.70 26.88
N SER A 123 -4.40 -1.36 26.22
CA SER A 123 -4.13 -2.37 25.18
C SER A 123 -3.26 -1.82 24.03
N GLN A 124 -3.42 -0.55 23.64
CA GLN A 124 -2.59 0.07 22.61
C GLN A 124 -1.16 0.32 23.11
N VAL A 125 -0.99 0.70 24.38
CA VAL A 125 0.33 0.90 24.98
C VAL A 125 1.09 -0.42 25.06
N LYS A 126 0.40 -1.50 25.45
CA LYS A 126 0.95 -2.86 25.44
C LYS A 126 1.34 -3.33 24.04
N ALA A 127 0.46 -3.14 23.05
CA ALA A 127 0.74 -3.49 21.66
C ALA A 127 2.02 -2.80 21.17
N VAL A 128 2.22 -1.52 21.50
CA VAL A 128 3.45 -0.78 21.17
C VAL A 128 4.67 -1.31 21.92
N HIS A 129 4.54 -1.72 23.19
CA HIS A 129 5.63 -2.34 23.95
C HIS A 129 6.05 -3.69 23.35
N GLU A 130 5.09 -4.52 22.94
CA GLU A 130 5.32 -5.85 22.39
C GLU A 130 5.70 -5.84 20.91
N LEU A 131 5.54 -4.70 20.22
CA LEU A 131 5.76 -4.55 18.78
C LEU A 131 7.12 -5.09 18.32
N GLN A 132 8.18 -4.80 19.07
CA GLN A 132 9.54 -5.27 18.75
C GLN A 132 9.70 -6.79 18.96
N LYS A 133 9.03 -7.37 19.95
CA LYS A 133 9.07 -8.82 20.24
C LYS A 133 8.32 -9.61 19.17
N ASN A 134 7.23 -9.04 18.67
CA ASN A 134 6.36 -9.66 17.66
C ASN A 134 6.75 -9.27 16.22
N CYS A 135 7.86 -8.56 16.04
CA CYS A 135 8.36 -8.18 14.72
C CYS A 135 8.93 -9.40 13.99
N TYR A 136 8.78 -9.45 12.67
CA TYR A 136 9.33 -10.52 11.85
C TYR A 136 10.87 -10.60 12.02
N HIS A 137 11.43 -11.81 12.09
CA HIS A 137 12.85 -12.01 12.39
C HIS A 137 13.77 -11.16 11.50
N ASN A 138 14.75 -10.51 12.14
CA ASN A 138 15.75 -9.61 11.54
C ASN A 138 15.23 -8.26 11.01
N CYS A 139 13.92 -8.01 11.05
CA CYS A 139 13.32 -6.72 10.74
C CYS A 139 13.22 -5.82 11.97
N THR A 140 13.01 -4.52 11.74
CA THR A 140 12.75 -3.53 12.79
C THR A 140 11.34 -2.98 12.62
N CYS A 141 10.54 -3.00 13.69
CA CYS A 141 9.16 -2.51 13.70
C CYS A 141 9.04 -1.29 14.62
N GLU A 142 8.54 -0.18 14.09
CA GLU A 142 8.36 1.06 14.83
C GLU A 142 6.96 1.63 14.66
N THR A 143 6.55 2.48 15.60
CA THR A 143 5.29 3.22 15.49
C THR A 143 5.44 4.30 14.42
N TYR A 144 4.59 4.26 13.40
CA TYR A 144 4.58 5.24 12.32
C TYR A 144 3.83 6.51 12.71
N ARG A 145 2.54 6.37 13.05
CA ARG A 145 1.69 7.47 13.54
C ARG A 145 0.48 6.94 14.29
N LEU A 146 -0.23 7.83 14.97
CA LEU A 146 -1.52 7.53 15.57
C LEU A 146 -2.64 7.73 14.54
N ASN A 147 -3.45 6.71 14.31
CA ASN A 147 -4.64 6.79 13.46
C ASN A 147 -5.87 7.17 14.30
N LEU A 148 -6.48 8.30 13.93
CA LEU A 148 -7.70 8.83 14.53
C LEU A 148 -8.84 8.72 13.52
N SER A 149 -9.46 7.54 13.47
CA SER A 149 -10.62 7.29 12.62
C SER A 149 -11.91 7.58 13.40
N GLN A 150 -12.82 8.38 12.82
CA GLN A 150 -14.10 8.70 13.44
C GLN A 150 -14.87 7.43 13.82
N GLY A 151 -15.31 7.34 15.08
CA GLY A 151 -16.06 6.19 15.60
C GLY A 151 -15.25 4.92 15.82
N LYS A 152 -13.93 4.94 15.63
CA LYS A 152 -13.01 3.84 15.95
C LYS A 152 -12.09 4.24 17.10
N LEU A 153 -11.65 3.25 17.88
CA LEU A 153 -10.62 3.50 18.88
C LEU A 153 -9.32 3.93 18.19
N PRO A 154 -8.58 4.91 18.75
CA PRO A 154 -7.27 5.28 18.24
C PRO A 154 -6.32 4.08 18.24
N THR A 155 -5.58 3.89 17.14
CA THR A 155 -4.60 2.81 17.02
C THR A 155 -3.27 3.33 16.49
N PHE A 156 -2.17 2.71 16.94
CA PHE A 156 -0.87 2.98 16.35
C PHE A 156 -0.70 2.22 15.04
N GLU A 157 -0.37 2.95 13.98
CA GLU A 157 0.07 2.36 12.73
C GLU A 157 1.55 1.97 12.83
N VAL A 158 1.93 0.89 12.16
CA VAL A 158 3.26 0.29 12.25
C VAL A 158 4.02 0.45 10.94
N ALA A 159 5.28 0.88 11.03
CA ALA A 159 6.24 0.81 9.95
C ALA A 159 7.22 -0.34 10.21
N MET A 160 7.37 -1.23 9.24
CA MET A 160 8.29 -2.36 9.30
C MET A 160 9.39 -2.20 8.25
N ASN A 161 10.64 -2.22 8.72
CA ASN A 161 11.82 -2.17 7.87
C ASN A 161 12.55 -3.52 7.92
N CYS A 162 12.59 -4.16 6.75
CA CYS A 162 13.19 -5.44 6.45
C CYS A 162 14.27 -5.31 5.35
N SER A 163 14.84 -4.11 5.17
CA SER A 163 15.82 -3.85 4.11
C SER A 163 17.16 -4.52 4.39
N GLY A 164 17.81 -5.07 3.35
CA GLY A 164 19.16 -5.61 3.45
C GLY A 164 19.28 -6.89 4.27
N LYS A 165 18.26 -7.75 4.25
CA LYS A 165 18.15 -8.98 5.07
C LYS A 165 18.20 -10.27 4.26
N GLU A 166 18.56 -10.17 2.97
CA GLU A 166 18.69 -11.29 2.03
C GLU A 166 17.42 -12.11 1.79
N PHE A 167 16.24 -11.50 1.99
CA PHE A 167 14.96 -12.20 1.79
C PHE A 167 14.74 -12.62 0.32
N LEU A 168 14.16 -13.81 0.12
CA LEU A 168 13.77 -14.35 -1.19
C LEU A 168 12.28 -14.13 -1.52
N SER A 169 11.47 -13.91 -0.48
CA SER A 169 10.03 -13.70 -0.53
C SER A 169 9.62 -12.67 0.52
N LEU A 170 8.41 -12.13 0.39
CA LEU A 170 7.88 -11.19 1.38
C LEU A 170 7.57 -11.90 2.73
N PRO A 171 7.69 -11.20 3.86
CA PRO A 171 7.46 -11.78 5.19
C PRO A 171 5.96 -12.05 5.45
N ILE A 172 5.64 -13.17 6.11
CA ILE A 172 4.28 -13.52 6.55
C ILE A 172 4.37 -14.16 7.95
N PRO A 173 3.48 -13.81 8.90
CA PRO A 173 2.50 -12.72 8.85
C PRO A 173 3.16 -11.35 9.14
N LEU A 174 2.53 -10.27 8.67
CA LEU A 174 2.87 -8.91 9.14
C LEU A 174 2.28 -8.63 10.53
N PRO A 175 2.93 -7.79 11.35
CA PRO A 175 2.32 -7.25 12.56
C PRO A 175 0.99 -6.53 12.26
N ASP A 176 0.07 -6.55 13.23
CA ASP A 176 -1.20 -5.83 13.12
C ASP A 176 -0.98 -4.32 12.87
N ASN A 177 -1.88 -3.72 12.10
CA ASN A 177 -1.82 -2.30 11.71
C ASN A 177 -0.53 -1.88 10.96
N THR A 178 0.18 -2.82 10.33
CA THR A 178 1.30 -2.49 9.44
C THR A 178 0.80 -1.67 8.24
N ILE A 179 1.27 -0.42 8.16
CA ILE A 179 0.88 0.56 7.13
C ILE A 179 2.01 0.76 6.10
N MET A 180 3.25 0.56 6.53
CA MET A 180 4.45 0.74 5.73
C MET A 180 5.35 -0.49 5.83
N LEU A 181 5.81 -0.98 4.68
CA LEU A 181 6.75 -2.08 4.57
C LEU A 181 7.88 -1.69 3.62
N ASP A 182 9.10 -1.69 4.15
CA ASP A 182 10.32 -1.55 3.37
C ASP A 182 11.07 -2.90 3.33
N VAL A 183 11.17 -3.49 2.14
CA VAL A 183 11.92 -4.72 1.84
C VAL A 183 12.99 -4.46 0.79
N SER A 184 13.50 -3.24 0.71
CA SER A 184 14.50 -2.84 -0.28
C SER A 184 15.83 -3.59 -0.09
N ASN A 185 16.64 -3.70 -1.14
CA ASN A 185 17.97 -4.34 -1.08
C ASN A 185 17.92 -5.80 -0.62
N ASN A 186 16.96 -6.57 -1.14
CA ASN A 186 16.83 -8.01 -0.89
C ASN A 186 16.94 -8.77 -2.22
N ASN A 187 16.61 -10.06 -2.19
CA ASN A 187 16.66 -10.95 -3.34
C ASN A 187 15.24 -11.44 -3.72
N ILE A 188 14.22 -10.61 -3.49
CA ILE A 188 12.82 -10.95 -3.69
C ILE A 188 12.51 -11.03 -5.18
N THR A 189 11.81 -12.09 -5.59
CA THR A 189 11.47 -12.35 -7.00
C THR A 189 10.00 -12.13 -7.33
N SER A 190 9.13 -12.18 -6.33
CA SER A 190 7.67 -12.09 -6.49
C SER A 190 7.05 -11.29 -5.35
N ILE A 191 5.86 -10.73 -5.61
CA ILE A 191 5.07 -9.95 -4.66
C ILE A 191 3.67 -10.55 -4.43
N LYS A 192 3.50 -11.85 -4.71
CA LYS A 192 2.22 -12.57 -4.59
C LYS A 192 1.64 -12.54 -3.18
N GLU A 193 2.50 -12.48 -2.17
CA GLU A 193 2.15 -12.45 -0.76
C GLU A 193 1.37 -11.19 -0.37
N LEU A 194 1.35 -10.14 -1.19
CA LEU A 194 0.49 -8.96 -1.00
C LEU A 194 -1.02 -9.30 -1.00
N SER A 195 -1.39 -10.50 -1.42
CA SER A 195 -2.77 -11.02 -1.33
C SER A 195 -3.12 -11.58 0.06
N ASP A 196 -2.13 -11.81 0.92
CA ASP A 196 -2.33 -12.37 2.25
C ASP A 196 -3.13 -11.42 3.17
N PRO A 197 -4.01 -11.93 4.06
CA PRO A 197 -4.81 -11.09 4.94
C PRO A 197 -4.00 -10.12 5.83
N SER A 198 -2.76 -10.44 6.17
CA SER A 198 -1.90 -9.55 6.98
C SER A 198 -1.52 -8.25 6.26
N TYR A 199 -1.63 -8.21 4.93
CA TYR A 199 -1.30 -7.04 4.09
C TYR A 199 -2.48 -6.09 3.85
N GLN A 200 -3.67 -6.36 4.40
CA GLN A 200 -4.90 -5.60 4.10
C GLN A 200 -4.83 -4.11 4.45
N ASN A 201 -4.04 -3.76 5.46
CA ASN A 201 -3.87 -2.37 5.91
C ASN A 201 -2.71 -1.65 5.22
N LEU A 202 -1.89 -2.34 4.42
CA LEU A 202 -0.67 -1.77 3.85
C LEU A 202 -1.00 -0.63 2.87
N ARG A 203 -0.29 0.50 3.00
CA ARG A 203 -0.41 1.67 2.11
C ARG A 203 0.90 2.10 1.47
N HIS A 204 2.03 1.87 2.13
CA HIS A 204 3.35 2.18 1.60
C HIS A 204 4.12 0.88 1.43
N PHE A 205 4.44 0.53 0.19
CA PHE A 205 5.24 -0.64 -0.14
C PHE A 205 6.48 -0.21 -0.90
N ILE A 206 7.65 -0.47 -0.31
CA ILE A 206 8.95 -0.11 -0.87
C ILE A 206 9.74 -1.41 -1.04
N ALA A 207 9.97 -1.83 -2.27
CA ALA A 207 10.73 -3.03 -2.62
C ALA A 207 11.79 -2.72 -3.68
N ASP A 208 12.48 -1.60 -3.50
CA ASP A 208 13.53 -1.14 -4.41
C ASP A 208 14.73 -2.09 -4.37
N ASN A 209 15.47 -2.20 -5.48
CA ASN A 209 16.69 -3.02 -5.57
C ASN A 209 16.44 -4.49 -5.16
N ASN A 210 15.54 -5.14 -5.89
CA ASN A 210 15.19 -6.57 -5.77
C ASN A 210 15.25 -7.23 -7.16
N LYS A 211 14.71 -8.45 -7.31
CA LYS A 211 14.66 -9.21 -8.58
C LYS A 211 13.23 -9.41 -9.10
N ILE A 212 12.31 -8.51 -8.77
CA ILE A 212 10.90 -8.59 -9.16
C ILE A 212 10.78 -8.36 -10.67
N SER A 213 10.03 -9.20 -11.37
CA SER A 213 9.93 -9.18 -12.84
C SER A 213 8.57 -8.79 -13.41
N SER A 214 7.50 -8.84 -12.61
CA SER A 214 6.13 -8.48 -13.02
C SER A 214 5.34 -7.89 -11.86
N ILE A 215 4.41 -6.99 -12.18
CA ILE A 215 3.47 -6.38 -11.23
C ILE A 215 2.09 -7.06 -11.25
N GLN A 216 1.87 -8.04 -12.12
CA GLN A 216 0.61 -8.76 -12.24
C GLN A 216 0.05 -9.29 -10.90
N PRO A 217 0.86 -9.79 -9.93
CA PRO A 217 0.31 -10.28 -8.66
C PRO A 217 -0.34 -9.21 -7.77
N LEU A 218 -0.25 -7.92 -8.13
CA LEU A 218 -1.02 -6.85 -7.48
C LEU A 218 -2.51 -6.87 -7.84
N GLU A 219 -2.85 -7.48 -8.97
CA GLU A 219 -4.23 -7.57 -9.44
C GLU A 219 -5.12 -8.27 -8.41
N GLY A 220 -6.22 -7.62 -8.04
CA GLY A 220 -7.17 -8.15 -7.05
C GLY A 220 -6.73 -8.03 -5.58
N THR A 221 -5.54 -7.50 -5.29
CA THR A 221 -5.10 -7.27 -3.90
C THR A 221 -5.84 -6.11 -3.24
N LYS A 222 -5.93 -6.08 -1.90
CA LYS A 222 -6.44 -4.89 -1.19
C LYS A 222 -5.48 -3.70 -1.26
N PHE A 223 -4.18 -3.99 -1.40
CA PHE A 223 -3.14 -2.98 -1.55
C PHE A 223 -3.39 -2.07 -2.75
N ILE A 224 -3.68 -2.62 -3.94
CA ILE A 224 -3.87 -1.82 -5.17
C ILE A 224 -5.02 -0.81 -5.04
N SER A 225 -6.03 -1.10 -4.22
CA SER A 225 -7.16 -0.19 -3.98
C SER A 225 -6.80 0.98 -3.06
N ASN A 226 -5.90 0.78 -2.10
CA ASN A 226 -5.72 1.67 -0.95
C ASN A 226 -4.32 2.30 -0.83
N PHE A 227 -3.36 1.89 -1.67
CA PHE A 227 -1.98 2.34 -1.55
C PHE A 227 -1.82 3.86 -1.72
N GLU A 228 -0.83 4.38 -1.00
CA GLU A 228 -0.31 5.74 -1.14
C GLU A 228 1.05 5.74 -1.83
N THR A 229 1.88 4.71 -1.59
CA THR A 229 3.20 4.60 -2.21
C THR A 229 3.49 3.17 -2.64
N LEU A 230 3.88 3.01 -3.91
CA LEU A 230 4.42 1.78 -4.47
C LEU A 230 5.79 2.11 -5.08
N SER A 231 6.86 1.54 -4.55
CA SER A 231 8.20 1.72 -5.10
C SER A 231 8.80 0.37 -5.47
N LEU A 232 9.10 0.20 -6.76
CA LEU A 232 9.72 -0.98 -7.36
C LEU A 232 10.93 -0.58 -8.21
N GLN A 233 11.65 0.46 -7.80
CA GLN A 233 12.81 0.95 -8.55
C GLN A 233 13.92 -0.10 -8.59
N ARG A 234 14.75 -0.08 -9.64
CA ARG A 234 15.92 -0.97 -9.77
C ARG A 234 15.56 -2.45 -9.62
N ASN A 235 14.46 -2.87 -10.22
CA ASN A 235 14.04 -4.27 -10.32
C ASN A 235 14.26 -4.80 -11.74
N HIS A 236 13.76 -6.00 -12.02
CA HIS A 236 13.88 -6.67 -13.31
C HIS A 236 12.56 -6.67 -14.10
N ILE A 237 11.72 -5.65 -13.91
CA ILE A 237 10.46 -5.51 -14.64
C ILE A 237 10.78 -5.30 -16.11
N LYS A 238 10.26 -6.19 -16.97
CA LYS A 238 10.46 -6.15 -18.42
C LYS A 238 9.24 -5.59 -19.14
N ILE A 239 8.06 -6.06 -18.77
CA ILE A 239 6.79 -5.64 -19.35
C ILE A 239 5.98 -5.00 -18.24
N LEU A 240 5.41 -3.81 -18.48
CA LEU A 240 4.56 -3.14 -17.51
C LEU A 240 3.08 -3.36 -17.87
N GLU A 241 2.39 -4.15 -17.06
CA GLU A 241 0.96 -4.41 -17.17
C GLU A 241 0.12 -3.18 -16.72
N THR A 242 0.07 -2.14 -17.57
CA THR A 242 -0.59 -0.84 -17.28
C THR A 242 -2.03 -0.96 -16.77
N TYR A 243 -2.78 -1.97 -17.19
CA TYR A 243 -4.16 -2.21 -16.75
C TYR A 243 -4.29 -2.44 -15.23
N VAL A 244 -3.26 -2.99 -14.58
CA VAL A 244 -3.22 -3.19 -13.12
C VAL A 244 -3.24 -1.85 -12.38
N LEU A 245 -2.68 -0.81 -13.00
CA LEU A 245 -2.57 0.55 -12.46
C LEU A 245 -3.62 1.52 -13.04
N ASP A 246 -4.41 1.11 -14.06
CA ASP A 246 -5.41 1.98 -14.69
C ASP A 246 -6.72 2.07 -13.91
N ASN A 247 -7.15 0.98 -13.27
CA ASN A 247 -8.38 0.91 -12.47
C ASN A 247 -8.27 1.61 -11.11
N ILE A 248 -7.13 2.22 -10.83
CA ILE A 248 -6.98 3.14 -9.70
C ILE A 248 -7.86 4.34 -10.04
N GLN A 249 -9.07 4.42 -9.47
CA GLN A 249 -9.91 5.61 -9.55
C GLN A 249 -9.09 6.81 -9.04
N PHE A 250 -8.47 7.54 -9.96
CA PHE A 250 -7.79 8.81 -9.72
C PHE A 250 -8.82 9.94 -9.53
N GLU A 251 -10.01 9.62 -9.02
CA GLU A 251 -11.10 10.55 -8.87
C GLU A 251 -11.05 11.18 -7.47
N ARG A 252 -10.80 12.49 -7.47
CA ARG A 252 -11.12 13.44 -6.40
C ARG A 252 -10.40 13.22 -5.06
N ASN A 253 -9.08 13.07 -5.08
CA ASN A 253 -8.23 13.79 -4.13
C ASN A 253 -6.78 13.84 -4.64
N TYR A 254 -6.29 15.05 -4.84
CA TYR A 254 -5.05 15.37 -5.54
C TYR A 254 -3.83 14.57 -5.04
N ASN A 255 -3.06 14.01 -5.98
CA ASN A 255 -1.59 13.82 -5.92
C ASN A 255 -0.96 12.90 -4.86
N GLN A 256 -1.71 12.23 -3.98
CA GLN A 256 -1.09 11.43 -2.89
C GLN A 256 -0.49 10.10 -3.35
N ARG A 257 -1.13 9.40 -4.31
CA ARG A 257 -0.60 8.11 -4.78
C ARG A 257 0.65 8.32 -5.63
N LYS A 258 1.75 7.68 -5.23
CA LYS A 258 3.04 7.69 -5.93
C LYS A 258 3.44 6.28 -6.32
N VAL A 259 3.77 6.10 -7.59
CA VAL A 259 4.31 4.86 -8.14
C VAL A 259 5.70 5.15 -8.66
N LYS A 260 6.71 4.42 -8.20
CA LYS A 260 8.11 4.56 -8.63
C LYS A 260 8.57 3.29 -9.32
N LEU A 261 8.98 3.43 -10.59
CA LEU A 261 9.36 2.32 -11.49
C LEU A 261 10.71 2.58 -12.19
N GLY A 262 11.41 3.64 -11.82
CA GLY A 262 12.68 4.04 -12.41
C GLY A 262 13.75 2.96 -12.33
N PHE A 263 14.70 3.03 -13.27
CA PHE A 263 15.82 2.09 -13.38
C PHE A 263 15.42 0.62 -13.57
N ASN A 264 14.17 0.33 -13.94
CA ASN A 264 13.80 -0.95 -14.53
C ASN A 264 14.21 -0.98 -16.00
N LYS A 265 14.61 -2.16 -16.46
CA LYS A 265 15.07 -2.40 -17.83
C LYS A 265 13.91 -2.94 -18.67
N LEU A 266 13.01 -2.04 -19.08
CA LEU A 266 11.82 -2.42 -19.81
C LEU A 266 12.15 -2.91 -21.23
N GLN A 267 11.46 -3.95 -21.67
CA GLN A 267 11.48 -4.43 -23.05
C GLN A 267 10.59 -3.50 -23.87
N CYS A 268 11.19 -2.85 -24.87
CA CYS A 268 10.49 -1.91 -25.72
C CYS A 268 10.23 -2.50 -27.10
N ASP A 269 8.95 -2.56 -27.46
CA ASP A 269 8.39 -3.05 -28.72
C ASP A 269 7.43 -2.00 -29.31
N CYS A 270 6.73 -2.34 -30.39
CA CYS A 270 5.71 -1.44 -30.95
C CYS A 270 4.55 -1.15 -29.97
N ASN A 271 4.21 -2.07 -29.05
CA ASN A 271 3.19 -1.84 -28.02
C ASN A 271 3.63 -0.85 -26.94
N THR A 272 4.94 -0.59 -26.82
CA THR A 272 5.51 0.36 -25.86
C THR A 272 5.06 1.80 -26.13
N MET A 273 4.56 2.09 -27.34
CA MET A 273 3.92 3.38 -27.61
C MET A 273 2.68 3.62 -26.76
N LYS A 274 1.89 2.57 -26.46
CA LYS A 274 0.76 2.67 -25.53
C LYS A 274 1.25 2.98 -24.12
N LEU A 275 2.35 2.36 -23.70
CA LEU A 275 2.99 2.64 -22.42
C LEU A 275 3.48 4.09 -22.34
N LYS A 276 4.07 4.65 -23.40
CA LYS A 276 4.46 6.06 -23.45
C LYS A 276 3.25 6.98 -23.23
N VAL A 277 2.16 6.76 -23.95
CA VAL A 277 0.92 7.56 -23.80
C VAL A 277 0.36 7.45 -22.38
N TRP A 278 0.33 6.22 -21.84
CA TRP A 278 -0.09 5.95 -20.47
C TRP A 278 0.77 6.71 -19.46
N LEU A 279 2.10 6.63 -19.57
CA LEU A 279 3.05 7.28 -18.66
C LEU A 279 2.89 8.80 -18.67
N LEU A 280 2.73 9.41 -19.84
CA LEU A 280 2.47 10.85 -19.98
C LEU A 280 1.13 11.25 -19.33
N SER A 281 0.10 10.40 -19.42
CA SER A 281 -1.19 10.66 -18.76
C SER A 281 -1.13 10.57 -17.23
N LYS A 282 -0.12 9.88 -16.68
CA LYS A 282 0.03 9.62 -15.23
C LYS A 282 1.26 10.29 -14.60
N ILE A 283 1.88 11.26 -15.28
CA ILE A 283 3.16 11.87 -14.87
C ILE A 283 3.18 12.42 -13.43
N ASN A 284 2.06 12.97 -12.95
CA ASN A 284 1.94 13.48 -11.57
C ASN A 284 2.01 12.39 -10.49
N HIS A 285 1.70 11.15 -10.86
CA HIS A 285 1.73 9.97 -9.98
C HIS A 285 3.01 9.16 -10.13
N ILE A 286 3.78 9.36 -11.20
CA ILE A 286 5.03 8.66 -11.49
C ILE A 286 6.16 9.69 -11.52
N PRO A 287 6.67 10.10 -10.34
CA PRO A 287 7.64 11.18 -10.25
C PRO A 287 8.99 10.85 -10.89
N ASP A 288 9.31 9.57 -11.04
CA ASP A 288 10.55 9.04 -11.63
C ASP A 288 10.38 8.56 -13.08
N HIS A 289 9.37 9.08 -13.79
CA HIS A 289 9.10 8.75 -15.19
C HIS A 289 10.30 8.96 -16.12
N ASP A 290 11.19 9.92 -15.80
CA ASP A 290 12.43 10.20 -16.52
C ASP A 290 13.46 9.05 -16.46
N ASP A 291 13.40 8.23 -15.41
CA ASP A 291 14.31 7.11 -15.17
C ASP A 291 13.79 5.78 -15.74
N ILE A 292 12.61 5.81 -16.36
CA ILE A 292 12.01 4.65 -17.03
C ILE A 292 12.57 4.55 -18.45
N LYS A 293 13.43 3.57 -18.68
CA LYS A 293 14.20 3.41 -19.93
C LYS A 293 14.01 2.03 -20.55
N CYS A 294 14.17 1.98 -21.87
CA CYS A 294 14.25 0.76 -22.64
C CYS A 294 15.60 0.08 -22.44
N TYR A 295 15.63 -1.24 -22.24
CA TYR A 295 16.88 -1.95 -21.98
C TYR A 295 17.80 -2.03 -23.21
N ASP A 296 17.23 -2.22 -24.41
CA ASP A 296 18.00 -2.37 -25.67
C ASP A 296 18.58 -1.06 -26.17
N LEU A 297 17.80 0.02 -26.06
CA LEU A 297 18.12 1.30 -26.69
C LEU A 297 18.71 2.31 -25.70
N ASN A 298 18.56 2.07 -24.39
CA ASN A 298 18.91 3.01 -23.32
C ASN A 298 18.26 4.41 -23.50
N VAL A 299 17.14 4.46 -24.20
CA VAL A 299 16.33 5.66 -24.43
C VAL A 299 15.19 5.69 -23.41
N LYS A 300 14.82 6.89 -22.95
CA LYS A 300 13.67 7.06 -22.05
C LYS A 300 12.37 6.72 -22.79
N VAL A 301 11.45 6.06 -22.10
CA VAL A 301 10.16 5.67 -22.70
C VAL A 301 9.37 6.90 -23.17
N ILE A 302 9.43 8.02 -22.44
CA ILE A 302 8.77 9.27 -22.81
C ILE A 302 9.33 9.92 -24.10
N GLU A 303 10.59 9.64 -24.45
CA GLU A 303 11.27 10.21 -25.61
C GLU A 303 11.15 9.33 -26.87
N LEU A 304 10.48 8.17 -26.77
CA LEU A 304 10.33 7.25 -27.90
C LEU A 304 9.54 7.87 -29.06
N ASP A 305 10.04 7.66 -30.28
CA ASP A 305 9.39 8.07 -31.51
C ASP A 305 8.61 6.90 -32.12
N ALA A 306 7.30 7.08 -32.33
CA ALA A 306 6.40 6.07 -32.88
C ALA A 306 6.85 5.57 -34.26
N GLY A 307 7.34 6.48 -35.12
CA GLY A 307 7.75 6.15 -36.49
C GLY A 307 9.02 5.31 -36.56
N LYS A 308 9.81 5.26 -35.48
CA LYS A 308 11.02 4.43 -35.38
C LYS A 308 10.77 3.07 -34.73
N MET A 309 9.74 2.96 -33.87
CA MET A 309 9.44 1.73 -33.12
C MET A 309 8.48 0.81 -33.86
N CYS A 310 7.51 1.38 -34.59
CA CYS A 310 6.54 0.63 -35.37
C CYS A 310 6.84 0.84 -36.86
N GLN A 311 7.85 0.13 -37.36
CA GLN A 311 7.91 -0.11 -38.81
C GLN A 311 6.95 -1.25 -39.09
N ASP A 312 5.76 -0.90 -39.58
CA ASP A 312 4.87 -1.90 -40.16
C ASP A 312 5.68 -2.71 -41.18
N PRO A 313 5.57 -4.06 -41.21
CA PRO A 313 6.22 -4.84 -42.25
C PRO A 313 5.71 -4.33 -43.59
N GLN A 314 6.57 -3.61 -44.28
CA GLN A 314 6.42 -2.99 -45.59
C GLN A 314 6.30 -4.06 -46.68
N GLN A 315 5.37 -5.00 -46.53
CA GLN A 315 5.29 -6.20 -47.37
C GLN A 315 3.95 -6.36 -48.08
N TRP A 316 2.92 -5.57 -47.79
CA TRP A 316 1.61 -5.74 -48.44
C TRP A 316 1.10 -4.51 -49.20
N THR A 317 1.51 -3.30 -48.80
CA THR A 317 1.04 -2.06 -49.46
C THR A 317 1.56 -1.92 -50.89
N ASP A 318 2.79 -2.36 -51.18
CA ASP A 318 3.40 -2.22 -52.50
C ASP A 318 2.69 -3.11 -53.54
N TYR A 319 2.35 -4.35 -53.19
CA TYR A 319 1.62 -5.27 -54.07
C TYR A 319 0.21 -4.79 -54.41
N ILE A 320 -0.47 -4.10 -53.48
CA ILE A 320 -1.80 -3.54 -53.72
C ILE A 320 -1.75 -2.50 -54.84
N TYR A 321 -0.72 -1.65 -54.90
CA TYR A 321 -0.58 -0.66 -55.98
C TYR A 321 -0.37 -1.32 -57.35
N TYR A 322 0.41 -2.40 -57.41
CA TYR A 322 0.59 -3.15 -58.66
C TYR A 322 -0.72 -3.83 -59.11
N ILE A 323 -1.48 -4.42 -58.19
CA ILE A 323 -2.79 -5.03 -58.49
C ILE A 323 -3.77 -3.98 -59.01
N ILE A 324 -3.87 -2.83 -58.33
CA ILE A 324 -4.72 -1.71 -58.77
C ILE A 324 -4.28 -1.22 -60.16
N GLY A 325 -2.97 -1.12 -60.42
CA GLY A 325 -2.44 -0.74 -61.72
C GLY A 325 -2.84 -1.71 -62.83
N VAL A 326 -2.74 -3.02 -62.60
CA VAL A 326 -3.16 -4.05 -63.55
C VAL A 326 -4.66 -4.00 -63.81
N GLU A 327 -5.48 -3.86 -62.76
CA GLU A 327 -6.94 -3.74 -62.89
C GLU A 327 -7.35 -2.51 -63.71
N VAL A 328 -6.73 -1.34 -63.47
CA VAL A 328 -7.01 -0.13 -64.25
C VAL A 328 -6.64 -0.32 -65.71
N VAL A 329 -5.51 -0.96 -66.02
CA VAL A 329 -5.12 -1.26 -67.40
C VAL A 329 -6.10 -2.21 -68.07
N LEU A 330 -6.53 -3.28 -67.38
CA LEU A 330 -7.53 -4.22 -67.90
C LEU A 330 -8.88 -3.51 -68.16
N LEU A 331 -9.32 -2.63 -67.26
CA LEU A 331 -10.53 -1.84 -67.42
C LEU A 331 -10.44 -0.93 -68.66
N VAL A 332 -9.31 -0.21 -68.84
CA VAL A 332 -9.08 0.66 -70.00
C VAL A 332 -9.09 -0.15 -71.30
N VAL A 333 -8.44 -1.32 -71.33
CA VAL A 333 -8.46 -2.21 -72.50
C VAL A 333 -9.89 -2.67 -72.81
N LEU A 334 -10.65 -3.05 -71.78
CA LEU A 334 -12.03 -3.51 -71.94
C LEU A 334 -12.94 -2.38 -72.46
N ILE A 335 -12.87 -1.18 -71.87
CA ILE A 335 -13.63 0.00 -72.34
C ILE A 335 -13.26 0.36 -73.78
N SER A 336 -11.96 0.34 -74.09
CA SER A 336 -11.47 0.62 -75.46
C SER A 336 -12.00 -0.41 -76.44
N LYS A 337 -12.02 -1.70 -76.07
CA LYS A 337 -12.55 -2.78 -76.90
C LYS A 337 -14.06 -2.66 -77.11
N VAL A 338 -14.81 -2.39 -76.05
CA VAL A 338 -16.27 -2.18 -76.13
C VAL A 338 -16.61 -0.99 -77.01
N THR A 339 -15.85 0.10 -76.88
CA THR A 339 -16.05 1.32 -77.68
C THR A 339 -15.71 1.07 -79.15
N TYR A 340 -14.63 0.33 -79.43
CA TYR A 340 -14.27 -0.10 -80.78
C TYR A 340 -15.36 -0.99 -81.41
N ASP A 341 -15.86 -1.98 -80.67
CA ASP A 341 -16.90 -2.89 -81.14
C ASP A 341 -18.23 -2.17 -81.36
N TYR A 342 -18.59 -1.22 -80.49
CA TYR A 342 -19.75 -0.35 -80.68
C TYR A 342 -19.63 0.50 -81.94
N TRP A 343 -18.44 1.07 -82.18
CA TRP A 343 -18.19 1.88 -83.37
C TRP A 343 -18.31 1.05 -84.66
N ILE A 344 -17.69 -0.14 -84.70
CA ILE A 344 -17.81 -1.08 -85.83
C ILE A 344 -19.25 -1.51 -86.06
N PHE A 345 -20.01 -1.81 -85.01
CA PHE A 345 -21.42 -2.16 -85.13
C PHE A 345 -22.21 -1.01 -85.77
N LYS A 346 -21.96 0.23 -85.33
CA LYS A 346 -22.65 1.41 -85.87
C LYS A 346 -22.28 1.71 -87.33
N SER A 347 -21.03 1.47 -87.74
CA SER A 347 -20.59 1.72 -89.12
C SER A 347 -20.96 0.61 -90.10
N SER A 348 -21.02 -0.65 -89.63
CA SER A 348 -21.06 -1.83 -90.49
C SER A 348 -22.36 -2.65 -90.36
N GLY A 349 -23.12 -2.46 -89.27
CA GLY A 349 -24.33 -3.24 -88.96
C GLY A 349 -24.10 -4.67 -88.45
N TYR A 350 -22.84 -5.15 -88.44
CA TYR A 350 -22.48 -6.48 -87.96
C TYR A 350 -22.19 -6.50 -86.45
N LEU A 351 -22.83 -7.42 -85.73
CA LEU A 351 -22.59 -7.65 -84.30
C LEU A 351 -21.15 -8.14 -84.04
N PRO A 352 -20.49 -7.65 -82.97
CA PRO A 352 -19.17 -8.15 -82.59
C PRO A 352 -19.20 -9.66 -82.27
N TRP A 353 -18.08 -10.34 -82.53
CA TRP A 353 -17.97 -11.81 -82.51
C TRP A 353 -18.59 -12.52 -81.28
N PRO A 354 -18.44 -12.03 -80.03
CA PRO A 354 -19.05 -12.68 -78.87
C PRO A 354 -20.58 -12.64 -78.92
N ALA A 355 -21.17 -11.52 -79.38
CA ALA A 355 -22.61 -11.34 -79.46
C ALA A 355 -23.22 -12.15 -80.63
N ASN A 356 -22.49 -12.29 -81.75
CA ASN A 356 -22.93 -13.12 -82.87
C ASN A 356 -22.91 -14.64 -82.56
N LYS A 357 -22.18 -15.05 -81.52
CA LYS A 357 -22.05 -16.43 -81.05
C LYS A 357 -22.89 -16.75 -79.82
N MET A 358 -23.64 -15.78 -79.26
CA MET A 358 -24.52 -16.04 -78.15
C MET A 358 -25.70 -16.93 -78.59
N PRO A 359 -26.00 -18.03 -77.87
CA PRO A 359 -27.17 -18.84 -78.16
C PRO A 359 -28.42 -17.99 -77.98
N ARG A 360 -29.35 -18.07 -78.95
CA ARG A 360 -30.64 -17.36 -78.87
C ARG A 360 -31.37 -17.76 -77.59
N LEU A 361 -31.91 -16.78 -76.88
CA LEU A 361 -32.68 -17.05 -75.68
C LEU A 361 -34.01 -17.73 -76.09
N PRO A 362 -34.63 -18.55 -75.21
CA PRO A 362 -35.84 -19.31 -75.56
C PRO A 362 -37.01 -18.46 -76.07
N CYS A 363 -37.01 -17.15 -75.79
CA CYS A 363 -38.06 -16.21 -76.17
C CYS A 363 -37.94 -15.65 -77.60
N ASP A 364 -36.80 -15.82 -78.27
CA ASP A 364 -36.59 -15.29 -79.64
C ASP A 364 -37.32 -16.11 -80.72
N TRP A 365 -37.92 -17.25 -80.34
CA TRP A 365 -38.68 -18.14 -81.24
C TRP A 365 -40.16 -17.72 -81.41
N LEU A 366 -40.64 -16.72 -80.68
CA LEU A 366 -42.06 -16.34 -80.65
C LEU A 366 -42.42 -15.21 -81.64
N CYS A 367 -41.49 -14.73 -82.45
CA CYS A 367 -41.70 -13.57 -83.35
C CYS A 367 -41.21 -13.78 -84.79
N GLU A 368 -41.11 -15.01 -85.28
CA GLU A 368 -40.98 -15.32 -86.72
C GLU A 368 -42.30 -15.80 -87.32
#